data_AF-A0A660PL53-F1
#
_entry.id   AF-A0A660PL53-F1
#
_cell.length_a   1.000
_cell.length_b   1.000
_cell.length_c   1.000
_cell.angle_alpha   90.00
_cell.angle_beta   90.00
_cell.angle_gamma   90.00
#
_symmetry.space_group_name_H-M   'P 1'
#
loop_
_entity.id
_entity.type
_entity.pdbx_description
1 polymer ?
#
loop_
_entity_poly.entity_id
_entity_poly.type
_entity_poly.pdbx_seq_one_letter_code
_entity_poly.pdbx_strand_id
1 'polypeptide(L)' 'MFLRKSILLLISVILFFIFAYLFWGYSIDDAFITFRYAENLADGYGLVFNPGGEPVEGYSNFLW' A
#
# COMPACT_ATOMS: atom_id res chain seq x y z
N MET A 1 -20.06 -26.28 -23.02
CA MET A 1 -20.38 -25.26 -21.98
C MET A 1 -19.41 -25.28 -20.80
N PHE A 2 -19.02 -26.45 -20.27
CA PHE A 2 -18.06 -26.57 -19.16
C PHE A 2 -16.64 -26.09 -19.50
N LEU A 3 -16.08 -26.50 -20.64
CA LEU A 3 -14.69 -26.19 -21.02
C LEU A 3 -14.39 -24.68 -21.10
N ARG A 4 -15.35 -23.88 -21.59
CA ARG A 4 -15.22 -22.42 -21.68
C ARG A 4 -15.17 -21.76 -20.30
N LYS A 5 -15.92 -22.28 -19.31
CA LYS A 5 -15.89 -21.77 -17.94
C LYS A 5 -14.56 -22.07 -17.26
N SER A 6 -14.02 -23.27 -17.48
CA SER A 6 -12.71 -23.67 -16.93
C SER A 6 -11.57 -22.82 -17.48
N ILE A 7 -11.60 -22.48 -18.77
CA ILE A 7 -10.60 -21.60 -19.39
C ILE A 7 -10.67 -20.19 -18.79
N LEU A 8 -11.88 -19.62 -18.66
CA LEU A 8 -12.06 -18.31 -18.04
C LEU A 8 -11.56 -18.28 -16.60
N LEU A 9 -11.87 -19.32 -15.81
CA LEU A 9 -11.38 -19.45 -14.45
C LEU A 9 -9.85 -19.48 -14.41
N LEU A 10 -9.22 -20.27 -15.27
CA LEU A 10 -7.76 -20.37 -15.34
C LEU A 10 -7.13 -19.00 -15.67
N ILE A 11 -7.68 -18.28 -16.64
CA ILE A 11 -7.23 -16.92 -16.98
C ILE A 11 -7.38 -15.98 -15.79
N SER A 12 -8.51 -16.01 -15.09
CA SER A 12 -8.73 -15.17 -13.91
C SER A 12 -7.72 -15.47 -12.79
N VAL A 13 -7.40 -16.75 -12.55
CA VAL A 13 -6.40 -17.14 -11.54
C VAL A 13 -5.00 -16.66 -11.95
N ILE A 14 -4.62 -16.83 -13.22
CA ILE A 14 -3.32 -16.35 -13.71
C ILE A 14 -3.21 -14.83 -13.56
N LEU A 15 -4.24 -14.08 -13.98
CA LEU A 15 -4.27 -12.63 -13.82
C LEU A 15 -4.17 -12.22 -12.36
N PHE A 16 -4.89 -12.89 -11.45
CA PHE A 16 -4.81 -12.63 -10.02
C PHE A 16 -3.37 -12.71 -9.50
N PHE A 17 -2.65 -13.79 -9.81
CA PHE A 17 -1.26 -13.95 -9.34
C PHE A 17 -0.30 -12.96 -9.97
N ILE A 18 -0.50 -12.59 -11.24
CA ILE A 18 0.28 -11.52 -11.89
C ILE A 18 0.08 -10.20 -11.14
N PHE A 19 -1.16 -9.81 -10.87
CA PHE A 19 -1.46 -8.59 -10.12
C PHE A 19 -0.92 -8.66 -8.69
N ALA A 20 -1.11 -9.78 -7.99
CA ALA A 20 -0.60 -9.95 -6.63
C ALA A 20 0.93 -9.78 -6.56
N TYR A 21 1.66 -10.32 -7.54
CA TYR A 21 3.11 -10.15 -7.63
C TYR A 21 3.53 -8.71 -7.96
N LEU A 22 2.89 -8.09 -8.96
CA LEU A 22 3.21 -6.73 -9.39
C LEU A 22 2.94 -5.68 -8.30
N PHE A 23 1.92 -5.91 -7.47
CA PHE A 23 1.48 -4.97 -6.43
C PHE A 23 1.87 -5.41 -5.01
N TRP A 24 2.70 -6.46 -4.84
CA TRP A 24 3.09 -6.95 -3.52
C TRP A 24 3.78 -5.90 -2.65
N GLY A 25 4.58 -5.02 -3.27
CA GLY A 25 5.27 -3.93 -2.59
C GLY A 25 4.42 -2.66 -2.41
N TYR A 26 3.18 -2.65 -2.91
CA TYR A 26 2.32 -1.47 -2.80
C TYR A 26 1.65 -1.46 -1.43
N SER A 27 1.93 -0.42 -0.64
CA SER A 27 1.28 -0.23 0.66
C SER A 27 -0.09 0.41 0.47
N ILE A 28 -1.05 0.08 1.35
CA ILE A 28 -2.32 0.80 1.44
C ILE A 28 -2.00 2.24 1.88
N ASP A 29 -2.56 3.22 1.17
CA ASP A 29 -2.19 4.64 1.26
C ASP A 29 -2.23 5.17 2.70
N ASP A 30 -3.28 4.84 3.47
CA ASP A 30 -3.41 5.26 4.87
C ASP A 30 -2.33 4.65 5.79
N ALA A 31 -1.99 3.38 5.57
CA ALA A 31 -0.95 2.71 6.37
C ALA A 31 0.45 3.25 6.04
N PHE A 32 0.67 3.68 4.79
CA PHE A 32 1.93 4.26 4.35
C PHE A 32 2.30 5.50 5.17
N ILE A 33 1.32 6.33 5.53
CA ILE A 33 1.57 7.50 6.37
C ILE A 33 2.23 7.10 7.69
N THR A 34 1.67 6.11 8.37
CA THR A 34 2.23 5.60 9.64
C THR A 34 3.63 5.01 9.46
N PHE A 35 3.85 4.22 8.41
CA PHE A 35 5.17 3.64 8.15
C PHE A 35 6.23 4.69 7.86
N ARG A 36 5.87 5.76 7.13
CA ARG A 36 6.79 6.86 6.85
C ARG A 36 7.21 7.61 8.12
N TYR A 37 6.27 7.88 9.02
CA TYR A 37 6.60 8.46 10.34
C TYR A 37 7.46 7.52 11.18
N ALA A 38 7.18 6.21 11.18
CA ALA A 38 7.96 5.23 11.94
C ALA A 38 9.39 5.10 11.41
N GLU A 39 9.57 5.07 10.08
CA GLU A 39 10.88 5.06 9.42
C GLU A 39 11.68 6.32 9.76
N ASN A 40 11.09 7.51 9.60
CA ASN A 40 11.76 8.76 9.93
C ASN A 40 12.11 8.88 11.43
N LEU A 41 11.26 8.34 12.31
CA LEU A 41 11.58 8.26 13.74
C LEU A 41 12.76 7.31 14.00
N ALA A 42 12.80 6.15 13.35
CA ALA A 42 13.88 5.18 13.47
C ALA A 42 15.22 5.74 12.95
N ASP A 43 15.17 6.54 11.87
CA ASP A 43 16.34 7.21 11.28
C ASP A 43 16.78 8.48 12.04
N GLY A 44 16.02 8.89 13.07
CA GLY A 44 16.37 10.03 13.94
C GLY A 44 15.90 11.39 13.44
N TYR A 45 15.08 11.46 12.39
CA TYR A 45 14.46 12.69 11.92
C TYR A 45 13.26 13.13 12.79
N GLY A 46 12.75 12.22 13.62
CA GLY A 46 11.58 12.45 14.47
C GLY A 46 10.26 12.16 13.75
N LEU A 47 9.15 12.54 14.38
CA LEU A 47 7.80 12.36 13.83
C LEU A 47 7.51 13.42 12.75
N VAL A 48 8.16 13.29 11.60
CA VAL A 48 7.96 14.16 10.42
C VAL A 48 7.63 13.29 9.22
N PHE A 49 6.86 13.83 8.28
CA PHE A 49 6.55 13.13 7.03
C PHE A 49 7.68 13.33 5.99
N ASN A 50 8.09 14.59 5.80
CA ASN A 50 9.20 14.99 4.93
C ASN A 50 10.29 15.69 5.78
N PRO A 51 11.42 15.03 6.11
CA PRO A 51 12.51 15.66 6.84
C PRO A 51 13.02 16.93 6.14
N GLY A 52 13.09 18.04 6.88
CA GLY A 52 13.50 19.35 6.36
C GLY A 52 12.46 20.09 5.50
N GLY A 53 11.28 19.50 5.29
CA GLY A 53 10.15 20.15 4.66
C GLY A 53 9.21 20.84 5.66
N GLU A 54 8.17 21.47 5.13
CA GLU A 54 7.09 22.03 5.94
C GLU A 54 6.30 20.92 6.67
N PRO A 55 5.79 21.18 7.89
CA PRO A 55 4.88 20.27 8.56
C PRO A 55 3.63 20.00 7.71
N VAL A 56 3.19 18.74 7.69
CA VAL A 56 1.96 18.32 7.00
C VAL A 56 1.02 17.63 7.98
N GLU A 57 -0.27 17.70 7.68
CA GLU A 57 -1.28 16.92 8.41
C GLU A 57 -1.16 15.44 8.01
N GLY A 58 -0.95 14.58 9.01
CA GLY A 58 -0.68 13.15 8.83
C GLY A 58 -1.85 12.23 9.13
N TYR A 59 -3.08 12.74 9.16
CA TYR A 59 -4.30 11.97 9.40
C TYR A 59 -5.49 12.62 8.69
N SER A 60 -6.46 11.80 8.28
CA SER A 60 -7.68 12.29 7.60
C SER A 60 -8.78 12.69 8.58
N ASN A 61 -8.68 12.30 9.86
CA ASN A 61 -9.66 12.58 10.91
C ASN A 61 -8.98 12.54 12.29
N PHE A 62 -9.32 13.47 13.19
CA PHE A 62 -8.76 13.57 14.55
C PHE A 62 -9.42 12.65 15.60
N LEU A 63 -10.58 12.09 15.29
CA LEU A 63 -11.52 11.40 16.19
C LEU A 63 -11.81 9.95 15.76
N TRP A 64 -11.04 9.38 14.83
CA TRP A 64 -11.17 7.98 14.40
C TRP A 64 -9.81 7.28 14.40
#